data_AF-A0A838EY02-F1
#
_entry.id   AF-A0A838EY02-F1
#
_cell.length_a   1.000
_cell.length_b   1.000
_cell.length_c   1.000
_cell.angle_alpha   90.00
_cell.angle_beta   90.00
_cell.angle_gamma   90.00
#
_symmetry.space_group_name_H-M   'P 1'
#
loop_
_entity.id
_entity.type
_entity.pdbx_description
1 polymer ?
#
loop_
_entity_poly.entity_id
_entity_poly.type
_entity_poly.pdbx_seq_one_letter_code
_entity_poly.pdbx_strand_id
1 'polypeptide(L)'
;ICAYDLNKDMSAALESRSLNVDLKGFVYILRQENEIDDVVAKILLTAHKVKTTPLMGKDEEDIILPLDDEKTKAKLELIASFDKRFAKDTCFDDAYRSFYAEMVKLDKKMKSYQLEALNLKALKENRITPELYLTIEQGRLNELEMGGLSLSNYAQKVRTLRIQYPLRDITEKSDFTSVKVKKMKSSRRQKLFENYSDLQIIMMGNVIKRLRARLEYDAVNITGYKEGVLQETIPLDPMERFRFAIKALRKEMSTLQLNTYFNGRSPDYIDLMVASYEIGIIPASELDTVASLEEIWNPKKTFWDKAGIWIKTFASIATIAIPPPWGFIPALVIVVIEATVGKKKDTNVNDPSVLF
;
A
#
# COMPACT_ATOMS: atom_id res chain seq x y z
N ILE A 1 19.18 -9.19 0.56
CA ILE A 1 19.55 -8.15 1.55
C ILE A 1 18.63 -8.31 2.73
N CYS A 2 19.18 -8.62 3.91
CA CYS A 2 18.41 -8.79 5.13
C CYS A 2 18.59 -7.58 6.03
N ALA A 3 17.49 -7.09 6.62
CA ALA A 3 17.53 -5.90 7.48
C ALA A 3 18.41 -6.11 8.71
N TYR A 4 18.44 -7.32 9.26
CA TYR A 4 19.23 -7.69 10.43
C TYR A 4 20.73 -7.66 10.14
N ASP A 5 21.16 -8.16 8.98
CA ASP A 5 22.55 -8.14 8.55
C ASP A 5 22.99 -6.72 8.25
N LEU A 6 22.16 -5.96 7.51
CA LEU A 6 22.45 -4.57 7.20
C LEU A 6 22.60 -3.72 8.48
N ASN A 7 21.73 -3.92 9.47
CA ASN A 7 21.86 -3.25 10.77
C ASN A 7 23.15 -3.63 11.49
N LYS A 8 23.60 -4.89 11.40
CA LYS A 8 24.87 -5.34 12.01
C LYS A 8 26.05 -4.61 11.37
N ASP A 9 26.06 -4.56 10.03
CA ASP A 9 27.13 -3.91 9.27
C ASP A 9 27.15 -2.40 9.52
N MET A 10 25.97 -1.76 9.56
CA MET A 10 25.83 -0.33 9.89
C MET A 10 26.31 -0.03 11.31
N SER A 11 25.93 -0.83 12.31
CA SER A 11 26.40 -0.66 13.69
C SER A 11 27.93 -0.77 13.79
N ALA A 12 28.53 -1.80 13.19
CA ALA A 12 29.98 -1.96 13.19
C ALA A 12 30.70 -0.78 12.50
N ALA A 13 30.12 -0.28 11.40
CA ALA A 13 30.65 0.90 10.71
C ALA A 13 30.57 2.18 11.56
N LEU A 14 29.47 2.39 12.31
CA LEU A 14 29.30 3.53 13.20
C LEU A 14 30.30 3.50 14.36
N GLU A 15 30.50 2.33 14.97
CA GLU A 15 31.48 2.11 16.05
C GLU A 15 32.90 2.40 15.58
N SER A 16 33.29 1.87 14.42
CA SER A 16 34.65 2.07 13.87
C SER A 16 34.96 3.53 13.52
N ARG A 17 33.95 4.33 13.21
CA ARG A 17 34.10 5.75 12.85
C ARG A 17 33.96 6.71 14.03
N SER A 18 33.71 6.19 15.24
CA SER A 18 33.49 6.99 16.45
C SER A 18 32.44 8.10 16.27
N LEU A 19 31.43 7.84 15.42
CA LEU A 19 30.33 8.78 15.21
C LEU A 19 29.46 8.76 16.47
N ASN A 20 29.17 9.94 17.01
CA ASN A 20 28.33 10.09 18.20
C ASN A 20 26.82 10.01 17.84
N VAL A 21 26.46 9.07 16.98
CA VAL A 21 25.11 8.85 16.47
C VAL A 21 24.81 7.35 16.56
N ASP A 22 23.73 7.00 17.25
CA ASP A 22 23.26 5.61 17.33
C ASP A 22 22.66 5.15 15.99
N LEU A 23 22.47 3.84 15.82
CA LEU A 23 21.93 3.28 14.57
C LEU A 23 20.58 3.92 14.19
N LYS A 24 19.74 4.19 15.19
CA LYS A 24 18.46 4.85 15.01
C LYS A 24 18.62 6.25 14.43
N GLY A 25 19.49 7.08 15.01
CA GLY A 25 19.83 8.41 14.51
C GLY A 25 20.39 8.35 13.10
N PHE A 26 21.27 7.39 12.81
CA PHE A 26 21.85 7.23 11.49
C PHE A 26 20.80 6.85 10.43
N VAL A 27 19.85 5.97 10.73
CA VAL A 27 18.73 5.65 9.84
C VAL A 27 17.86 6.90 9.56
N TYR A 28 17.65 7.77 10.55
CA TYR A 28 16.93 9.02 10.32
C TYR A 28 17.72 10.01 9.45
N ILE A 29 19.04 10.07 9.59
CA ILE A 29 19.90 10.88 8.71
C ILE A 29 19.78 10.38 7.27
N LEU A 30 19.95 9.07 7.02
CA LEU A 30 19.78 8.50 5.68
C LEU A 30 18.39 8.81 5.09
N ARG A 31 17.35 8.82 5.94
CA ARG A 31 16.00 9.17 5.51
C ARG A 31 15.87 10.66 5.16
N GLN A 32 16.46 11.55 5.95
CA GLN A 32 16.47 13.00 5.74
C GLN A 32 17.25 13.38 4.48
N GLU A 33 18.42 12.76 4.28
CA GLU A 33 19.28 12.89 3.11
C GLU A 33 18.74 12.14 1.88
N ASN A 34 17.53 11.57 1.98
CA ASN A 34 16.83 10.95 0.86
C ASN A 34 17.50 9.70 0.25
N GLU A 35 18.48 9.11 0.95
CA GLU A 35 19.18 7.87 0.57
C GLU A 35 18.30 6.63 0.73
N ILE A 36 17.36 6.68 1.68
CA ILE A 36 16.35 5.63 1.90
C ILE A 36 14.95 6.25 2.01
N ASP A 37 13.92 5.46 1.73
CA ASP A 37 12.53 5.87 1.93
C ASP A 37 11.97 5.43 3.30
N ASP A 38 10.75 5.86 3.61
CA ASP A 38 10.09 5.56 4.90
C ASP A 38 9.86 4.06 5.13
N VAL A 39 9.71 3.29 4.05
CA VAL A 39 9.47 1.85 4.13
C VAL A 39 10.76 1.17 4.58
N VAL A 40 11.87 1.48 3.92
CA VAL A 40 13.20 0.97 4.29
C VAL A 40 13.55 1.41 5.71
N ALA A 41 13.40 2.70 6.03
CA ALA A 41 13.69 3.21 7.37
C ALA A 41 12.92 2.46 8.45
N LYS A 42 11.61 2.23 8.26
CA LYS A 42 10.81 1.47 9.22
C LYS A 42 11.26 0.02 9.35
N ILE A 43 11.57 -0.65 8.24
CA ILE A 43 12.04 -2.04 8.26
C ILE A 43 13.35 -2.14 9.07
N LEU A 44 14.30 -1.22 8.85
CA LEU A 44 15.56 -1.17 9.59
C LEU A 44 15.36 -0.88 11.08
N LEU A 45 14.49 0.09 11.41
CA LEU A 45 14.17 0.41 12.80
C LEU A 45 13.45 -0.74 13.51
N THR A 46 12.57 -1.48 12.83
CA THR A 46 11.94 -2.68 13.38
C THR A 46 12.97 -3.78 13.64
N ALA A 47 13.87 -4.04 12.68
CA ALA A 47 14.93 -5.03 12.86
C ALA A 47 15.89 -4.65 14.00
N HIS A 48 16.20 -3.35 14.15
CA HIS A 48 17.00 -2.85 15.26
C HIS A 48 16.29 -3.06 16.60
N LYS A 49 15.01 -2.67 16.68
CA LYS A 49 14.18 -2.89 17.87
C LYS A 49 14.19 -4.36 18.28
N VAL A 50 14.01 -5.28 17.33
CA VAL A 50 14.01 -6.73 17.61
C VAL A 50 15.30 -7.18 18.28
N LYS A 51 16.45 -6.76 17.75
CA LYS A 51 17.77 -7.10 18.33
C LYS A 51 18.00 -6.49 19.71
N THR A 52 17.48 -5.28 19.95
CA THR A 52 17.73 -4.54 21.19
C THR A 52 16.70 -4.77 22.28
N THR A 53 15.55 -5.40 21.97
CA THR A 53 14.51 -5.66 22.96
C THR A 53 15.07 -6.59 24.04
N PRO A 54 15.14 -6.13 25.31
CA PRO A 54 15.57 -7.00 26.39
C PRO A 54 14.51 -8.07 26.61
N LEU A 55 14.95 -9.30 26.82
CA LEU A 55 14.06 -10.35 27.32
C LEU A 55 13.75 -10.01 28.77
N MET A 56 12.49 -9.74 29.09
CA MET A 56 12.09 -9.59 30.48
C MET A 56 12.33 -10.93 31.18
N GLY A 57 13.15 -10.93 32.23
CA GLY A 57 13.27 -12.08 33.13
C GLY A 57 11.96 -12.26 33.87
N LYS A 58 11.02 -12.97 33.26
CA LYS A 58 9.95 -13.61 34.03
C LYS A 58 10.56 -14.79 34.76
N ASP A 59 10.11 -15.03 35.98
CA ASP A 59 10.48 -16.23 36.70
C ASP A 59 10.04 -17.44 35.87
N GLU A 60 11.03 -18.24 35.44
CA GLU A 60 10.78 -19.43 34.63
C GLU A 60 9.85 -20.44 35.35
N GLU A 61 9.74 -20.30 36.67
CA GLU A 61 8.87 -21.09 37.55
C GLU A 61 7.38 -20.78 37.32
N ASP A 62 7.03 -19.59 36.84
CA ASP A 62 5.64 -19.18 36.57
C ASP A 62 5.13 -19.70 35.22
N ILE A 63 6.01 -20.23 34.37
CA ILE A 63 5.66 -20.67 33.02
C ILE A 63 5.24 -22.15 33.05
N ILE A 64 3.92 -22.37 32.90
CA ILE A 64 3.35 -23.72 32.80
C ILE A 64 3.79 -24.37 31.48
N LEU A 65 4.64 -25.40 31.59
CA LEU A 65 5.10 -26.16 30.43
C LEU A 65 3.97 -27.05 29.86
N PRO A 66 3.88 -27.17 28.53
CA PRO A 66 2.86 -28.00 27.90
C PRO A 66 3.10 -29.50 28.18
N LEU A 67 2.00 -30.25 28.32
CA LEU A 67 2.03 -31.70 28.50
C LEU A 67 2.63 -32.41 27.29
N ASP A 68 3.25 -33.56 27.53
CA ASP A 68 3.83 -34.40 26.50
C ASP A 68 2.75 -35.19 25.75
N ASP A 69 2.21 -34.57 24.71
CA ASP A 69 1.37 -35.22 23.71
C ASP A 69 2.07 -35.24 22.33
N GLU A 70 1.49 -35.97 21.37
CA GLU A 70 2.05 -36.05 20.01
C GLU A 70 2.14 -34.69 19.31
N LYS A 71 1.22 -33.77 19.60
CA LYS A 71 1.23 -32.42 18.99
C LYS A 71 2.37 -31.58 19.57
N THR A 72 2.62 -31.66 20.87
CA THR A 72 3.75 -31.02 21.55
C THR A 72 5.06 -31.55 20.99
N LYS A 73 5.20 -32.87 20.79
CA LYS A 73 6.39 -33.46 20.17
C LYS A 73 6.64 -32.91 18.76
N ALA A 74 5.60 -32.88 17.91
CA ALA A 74 5.72 -32.32 16.57
C ALA A 74 6.11 -30.83 16.56
N LYS A 75 5.56 -30.03 17.49
CA LYS A 75 5.93 -28.61 17.67
C LYS A 75 7.38 -28.46 18.13
N LEU A 76 7.84 -29.28 19.08
CA LEU A 76 9.22 -29.27 19.56
C LEU A 76 10.22 -29.68 18.48
N GLU A 77 9.89 -30.66 17.65
CA GLU A 77 10.69 -31.02 16.47
C GLU A 77 10.77 -29.87 15.46
N LEU A 78 9.65 -29.17 15.23
CA LEU A 78 9.62 -28.00 14.36
C LEU A 78 10.55 -26.89 14.87
N ILE A 79 10.51 -26.59 16.17
CA ILE A 79 11.41 -25.63 16.83
C ILE A 79 12.87 -26.07 16.69
N ALA A 80 13.19 -27.34 16.97
CA ALA A 80 14.55 -27.89 16.85
C ALA A 80 15.10 -27.82 15.42
N SER A 81 14.21 -27.83 14.42
CA SER A 81 14.57 -27.74 13.00
C SER A 81 14.78 -26.32 12.49
N PHE A 82 14.63 -25.28 13.33
CA PHE A 82 14.55 -23.89 12.89
C PHE A 82 15.69 -23.48 11.95
N ASP A 83 16.94 -23.62 12.40
CA ASP A 83 18.11 -23.19 11.64
C ASP A 83 18.25 -23.96 10.32
N LYS A 84 18.03 -25.28 10.38
CA LYS A 84 18.21 -26.17 9.23
C LYS A 84 17.12 -26.00 8.18
N ARG A 85 15.88 -25.74 8.60
CA ARG A 85 14.70 -25.74 7.72
C ARG A 85 14.32 -24.33 7.25
N PHE A 86 14.52 -23.30 8.07
CA PHE A 86 14.06 -21.95 7.77
C PHE A 86 15.21 -20.95 7.61
N ALA A 87 16.20 -20.94 8.51
CA ALA A 87 17.20 -19.88 8.54
C ALA A 87 18.34 -19.99 7.51
N LYS A 88 18.55 -21.18 6.91
CA LYS A 88 19.75 -21.48 6.10
C LYS A 88 20.07 -20.47 5.01
N ASP A 89 19.06 -20.02 4.25
CA ASP A 89 19.24 -19.15 3.08
C ASP A 89 18.20 -18.01 3.04
N THR A 90 17.52 -17.73 4.16
CA THR A 90 16.47 -16.71 4.21
C THR A 90 16.72 -15.69 5.31
N CYS A 91 16.22 -14.48 5.12
CA CYS A 91 16.31 -13.44 6.13
C CYS A 91 15.54 -13.87 7.38
N PHE A 92 16.05 -13.51 8.56
CA PHE A 92 15.49 -13.95 9.84
C PHE A 92 13.98 -13.67 9.99
N ASP A 93 13.50 -12.52 9.52
CA ASP A 93 12.07 -12.17 9.50
C ASP A 93 11.24 -13.12 8.63
N ASP A 94 11.73 -13.44 7.43
CA ASP A 94 11.09 -14.38 6.52
C ASP A 94 11.14 -15.83 7.07
N ALA A 95 12.26 -16.21 7.69
CA ALA A 95 12.43 -17.49 8.36
C ALA A 95 11.45 -17.65 9.53
N TYR A 96 11.36 -16.64 10.40
CA TYR A 96 10.49 -16.63 11.57
C TYR A 96 9.01 -16.74 11.20
N ARG A 97 8.57 -16.00 10.18
CA ARG A 97 7.19 -16.07 9.68
C ARG A 97 6.86 -17.42 9.09
N SER A 98 7.79 -17.99 8.33
CA SER A 98 7.61 -19.32 7.75
C SER A 98 7.51 -20.39 8.84
N PHE A 99 8.37 -20.30 9.86
CA PHE A 99 8.30 -21.13 11.06
C PHE A 99 6.95 -20.99 11.77
N TYR A 100 6.50 -19.76 12.03
CA TYR A 100 5.23 -19.52 12.71
C TYR A 100 4.02 -20.01 11.89
N ALA A 101 4.04 -19.86 10.56
CA ALA A 101 3.01 -20.37 9.68
C ALA A 101 2.88 -21.90 9.76
N GLU A 102 3.99 -22.62 9.83
CA GLU A 102 4.00 -24.08 10.06
C GLU A 102 3.50 -24.43 11.47
N MET A 103 3.84 -23.63 12.49
CA MET A 103 3.31 -23.80 13.84
C MET A 103 1.78 -23.65 13.90
N VAL A 104 1.21 -22.68 13.17
CA VAL A 104 -0.24 -22.48 13.07
C VAL A 104 -0.95 -23.61 12.32
N LYS A 105 -0.28 -24.29 11.38
CA LYS A 105 -0.82 -25.50 10.74
C LYS A 105 -0.99 -26.64 11.74
N LEU A 106 -0.05 -26.78 12.68
CA LEU A 106 -0.13 -27.77 13.76
C LEU A 106 -1.18 -27.38 14.81
N ASP A 107 -1.36 -26.08 15.05
CA ASP A 107 -2.33 -25.56 16.02
C ASP A 107 -2.87 -24.18 15.62
N LYS A 108 -4.07 -24.18 15.04
CA LYS A 108 -4.74 -22.96 14.55
C LYS A 108 -5.04 -21.93 15.63
N LYS A 109 -5.05 -22.33 16.91
CA LYS A 109 -5.40 -21.45 18.04
C LYS A 109 -4.19 -21.11 18.92
N MET A 110 -2.98 -21.29 18.40
CA MET A 110 -1.75 -20.99 19.11
C MET A 110 -1.71 -19.52 19.55
N LYS A 111 -1.49 -19.30 20.85
CA LYS A 111 -1.31 -17.99 21.46
C LYS A 111 0.16 -17.74 21.79
N SER A 112 0.56 -16.47 21.88
CA SER A 112 1.95 -16.07 22.14
C SER A 112 2.54 -16.71 23.42
N TYR A 113 1.79 -16.79 24.51
CA TYR A 113 2.26 -17.43 25.75
C TYR A 113 2.46 -18.95 25.61
N GLN A 114 1.75 -19.61 24.69
CA GLN A 114 1.95 -21.04 24.43
C GLN A 114 3.24 -21.27 23.66
N LEU A 115 3.57 -20.36 22.73
CA LEU A 115 4.84 -20.38 22.01
C LEU A 115 6.02 -20.12 22.95
N GLU A 116 5.89 -19.17 23.88
CA GLU A 116 6.84 -18.91 24.96
C GLU A 116 7.14 -20.20 25.77
N ALA A 117 6.08 -20.87 26.24
CA ALA A 117 6.23 -22.11 27.01
C ALA A 117 6.86 -23.25 26.19
N LEU A 118 6.58 -23.33 24.89
CA LEU A 118 7.19 -24.32 24.00
C LEU A 118 8.67 -24.05 23.74
N ASN A 119 9.04 -22.79 23.53
CA ASN A 119 10.44 -22.40 23.33
C ASN A 119 11.26 -22.68 24.60
N LEU A 120 10.71 -22.38 25.78
CA LEU A 120 11.35 -22.71 27.05
C LEU A 120 11.49 -24.22 27.26
N LYS A 121 10.45 -25.00 26.92
CA LYS A 121 10.50 -26.47 26.97
C LYS A 121 11.59 -27.04 26.04
N ALA A 122 11.68 -26.53 24.82
CA ALA A 122 12.71 -26.94 23.86
C ALA A 122 14.12 -26.65 24.37
N LEU A 123 14.32 -25.52 25.05
CA LEU A 123 15.60 -25.19 25.69
C LEU A 123 15.91 -26.15 26.84
N LYS A 124 14.96 -26.39 27.76
CA LYS A 124 15.13 -27.31 28.91
C LYS A 124 15.41 -28.76 28.48
N GLU A 125 14.87 -29.18 27.34
CA GLU A 125 15.14 -30.49 26.73
C GLU A 125 16.41 -30.53 25.87
N ASN A 126 17.21 -29.46 25.83
CA ASN A 126 18.41 -29.33 24.99
C ASN A 126 18.16 -29.59 23.49
N ARG A 127 16.95 -29.30 23.00
CA ARG A 127 16.61 -29.42 21.58
C ARG A 127 17.08 -28.23 20.76
N ILE A 128 17.26 -27.09 21.42
CA ILE A 128 17.77 -25.84 20.83
C ILE A 128 18.88 -25.27 21.72
N THR A 129 19.75 -24.48 21.11
CA THR A 129 20.80 -23.75 21.84
C THR A 129 20.21 -22.53 22.58
N PRO A 130 20.89 -22.01 23.62
CA PRO A 130 20.50 -20.75 24.24
C PRO A 130 20.40 -19.60 23.25
N GLU A 131 21.36 -19.50 22.31
CA GLU A 131 21.36 -18.47 21.27
C GLU A 131 20.12 -18.52 20.37
N LEU A 132 19.72 -19.74 19.96
CA LEU A 132 18.53 -19.94 19.15
C LEU A 132 17.26 -19.60 19.93
N TYR A 133 17.20 -20.00 21.20
CA TYR A 133 16.10 -19.63 22.09
C TYR A 133 15.93 -18.10 22.18
N LEU A 134 17.02 -17.37 22.46
CA LEU A 134 17.00 -15.90 22.53
C LEU A 134 16.49 -15.29 21.22
N THR A 135 16.95 -15.82 20.09
CA THR A 135 16.60 -15.33 18.75
C THR A 135 15.10 -15.50 18.45
N ILE A 136 14.54 -16.70 18.71
CA ILE A 136 13.12 -16.98 18.46
C ILE A 136 12.24 -16.20 19.45
N GLU A 137 12.64 -16.06 20.71
CA GLU A 137 11.92 -15.27 21.71
C GLU A 137 11.90 -13.77 21.37
N GLN A 138 13.02 -13.21 20.89
CA GLN A 138 13.04 -11.84 20.38
C GLN A 138 12.07 -11.66 19.22
N GLY A 139 12.00 -12.63 18.30
CA GLY A 139 11.01 -12.61 17.22
C GLY A 139 9.57 -12.56 17.74
N ARG A 140 9.26 -13.37 18.76
CA ARG A 140 7.94 -13.46 19.39
C ARG A 140 7.55 -12.18 20.11
N LEU A 141 8.44 -11.64 20.97
CA LEU A 141 8.16 -10.42 21.74
C LEU A 141 7.95 -9.19 20.87
N ASN A 142 8.53 -9.19 19.66
CA ASN A 142 8.37 -8.12 18.70
C ASN A 142 7.27 -8.40 17.67
N GLU A 143 6.47 -9.46 17.86
CA GLU A 143 5.33 -9.84 17.03
C GLU A 143 5.70 -9.98 15.54
N LEU A 144 6.86 -10.57 15.23
CA LEU A 144 7.32 -10.74 13.85
C LEU A 144 6.38 -11.60 13.00
N GLU A 145 5.61 -12.49 13.64
CA GLU A 145 4.56 -13.31 13.03
C GLU A 145 3.36 -12.49 12.55
N MET A 146 3.09 -11.37 13.20
CA MET A 146 2.10 -10.39 12.75
C MET A 146 2.65 -9.54 11.58
N GLY A 147 3.84 -9.89 11.10
CA GLY A 147 4.76 -9.04 10.37
C GLY A 147 4.27 -8.50 9.03
N GLY A 148 4.78 -7.30 8.72
CA GLY A 148 4.60 -6.57 7.46
C GLY A 148 5.65 -6.90 6.40
N LEU A 149 6.05 -5.94 5.58
CA LEU A 149 6.94 -6.19 4.45
C LEU A 149 8.41 -6.41 4.88
N SER A 150 9.09 -7.45 4.40
CA SER A 150 10.55 -7.64 4.59
C SER A 150 11.35 -6.80 3.61
N LEU A 151 12.62 -6.49 3.94
CA LEU A 151 13.46 -5.65 3.08
C LEU A 151 13.75 -6.31 1.72
N SER A 152 14.00 -7.62 1.75
CA SER A 152 14.20 -8.46 0.56
C SER A 152 12.99 -8.39 -0.37
N ASN A 153 11.80 -8.64 0.17
CA ASN A 153 10.55 -8.62 -0.56
C ASN A 153 10.23 -7.21 -1.08
N TYR A 154 10.37 -6.18 -0.24
CA TYR A 154 10.19 -4.79 -0.68
C TYR A 154 11.06 -4.43 -1.88
N ALA A 155 12.37 -4.68 -1.77
CA ALA A 155 13.33 -4.40 -2.83
C ALA A 155 12.99 -5.17 -4.11
N GLN A 156 12.57 -6.43 -3.98
CA GLN A 156 12.14 -7.25 -5.11
C GLN A 156 10.89 -6.66 -5.78
N LYS A 157 9.83 -6.32 -5.03
CA LYS A 157 8.60 -5.73 -5.58
C LYS A 157 8.88 -4.43 -6.32
N VAL A 158 9.63 -3.53 -5.70
CA VAL A 158 10.03 -2.26 -6.33
C VAL A 158 10.81 -2.52 -7.61
N ARG A 159 11.78 -3.44 -7.58
CA ARG A 159 12.57 -3.81 -8.77
C ARG A 159 11.69 -4.37 -9.89
N THR A 160 10.81 -5.32 -9.58
CA THR A 160 9.88 -5.92 -10.54
C THR A 160 9.01 -4.85 -11.20
N LEU A 161 8.41 -3.97 -10.39
CA LEU A 161 7.58 -2.88 -10.90
C LEU A 161 8.38 -1.91 -11.76
N ARG A 162 9.61 -1.54 -11.36
CA ARG A 162 10.44 -0.58 -12.11
C ARG A 162 10.98 -1.14 -13.42
N ILE A 163 11.25 -2.44 -13.49
CA ILE A 163 11.63 -3.11 -14.75
C ILE A 163 10.48 -3.06 -15.76
N GLN A 164 9.25 -3.33 -15.29
CA GLN A 164 8.08 -3.38 -16.17
C GLN A 164 7.48 -1.98 -16.45
N TYR A 165 7.57 -1.08 -15.48
CA TYR A 165 6.99 0.26 -15.46
C TYR A 165 8.04 1.26 -14.96
N PRO A 166 9.01 1.62 -15.81
CA PRO A 166 10.01 2.62 -15.44
C PRO A 166 9.31 3.96 -15.16
N LEU A 167 9.70 4.61 -14.08
CA LEU A 167 9.22 5.96 -13.79
C LEU A 167 9.81 6.93 -14.81
N ARG A 168 9.01 7.92 -15.22
CA ARG A 168 9.47 9.01 -16.09
C ARG A 168 10.55 9.85 -15.42
N ASP A 169 10.37 10.07 -14.12
CA ASP A 169 11.33 10.75 -13.26
C ASP A 169 11.49 9.95 -11.96
N ILE A 170 12.71 9.47 -11.72
CA ILE A 170 13.06 8.67 -10.53
C ILE A 170 13.21 9.57 -9.29
N THR A 171 13.46 10.87 -9.51
CA THR A 171 13.68 11.85 -8.45
C THR A 171 12.39 12.46 -7.93
N GLU A 172 11.29 12.33 -8.68
CA GLU A 172 9.98 12.83 -8.28
C GLU A 172 9.46 12.09 -7.04
N LYS A 173 9.07 12.85 -6.01
CA LYS A 173 8.58 12.34 -4.73
C LYS A 173 7.24 12.97 -4.41
N SER A 174 6.36 12.18 -3.80
CA SER A 174 5.05 12.64 -3.35
C SER A 174 4.91 12.40 -1.85
N ASP A 175 4.61 13.48 -1.14
CA ASP A 175 4.34 13.47 0.30
C ASP A 175 3.11 12.62 0.63
N PHE A 176 2.16 12.50 -0.29
CA PHE A 176 1.01 11.62 -0.14
C PHE A 176 1.42 10.15 0.06
N THR A 177 2.47 9.68 -0.62
CA THR A 177 2.92 8.29 -0.51
C THR A 177 3.81 8.03 0.70
N SER A 178 4.60 9.04 1.09
CA SER A 178 5.68 8.94 2.07
C SER A 178 5.23 9.32 3.48
N VAL A 179 4.44 10.39 3.64
CA VAL A 179 4.07 10.92 4.94
C VAL A 179 3.07 10.01 5.66
N LYS A 180 3.37 9.67 6.92
CA LYS A 180 2.41 9.02 7.81
C LYS A 180 1.22 9.95 8.02
N VAL A 181 0.05 9.55 7.49
CA VAL A 181 -1.22 10.19 7.85
C VAL A 181 -1.38 10.08 9.37
N LYS A 182 -1.72 11.17 10.08
CA LYS A 182 -1.76 11.27 11.56
C LYS A 182 -2.53 10.13 12.29
N LYS A 183 -3.33 9.34 11.57
CA LYS A 183 -4.11 8.20 12.09
C LYS A 183 -3.66 6.82 11.59
N MET A 184 -2.62 6.72 10.75
CA MET A 184 -2.15 5.46 10.15
C MET A 184 -0.79 5.03 10.73
N LYS A 185 -0.66 3.72 11.02
CA LYS A 185 0.59 3.12 11.54
C LYS A 185 1.70 2.97 10.49
N SER A 186 1.36 3.04 9.21
CA SER A 186 2.25 2.87 8.05
C SER A 186 2.01 3.97 7.01
N SER A 187 3.00 4.21 6.14
CA SER A 187 2.80 5.07 4.96
C SER A 187 1.83 4.39 3.98
N ARG A 188 1.21 5.17 3.09
CA ARG A 188 0.26 4.62 2.11
C ARG A 188 0.96 3.65 1.16
N ARG A 189 2.21 3.97 0.78
CA ARG A 189 3.10 3.11 0.01
C ARG A 189 3.38 1.77 0.70
N GLN A 190 3.70 1.81 1.99
CA GLN A 190 3.92 0.59 2.77
C GLN A 190 2.65 -0.26 2.84
N LYS A 191 1.51 0.34 3.17
CA LYS A 191 0.22 -0.36 3.22
C LYS A 191 -0.07 -1.05 1.88
N LEU A 192 0.22 -0.40 0.76
CA LEU A 192 0.05 -0.98 -0.57
C LEU A 192 0.90 -2.25 -0.73
N PHE A 193 2.21 -2.17 -0.48
CA PHE A 193 3.11 -3.32 -0.67
C PHE A 193 2.91 -4.45 0.34
N GLU A 194 2.42 -4.15 1.55
CA GLU A 194 2.06 -5.16 2.54
C GLU A 194 0.80 -5.93 2.13
N ASN A 195 -0.20 -5.22 1.61
CA ASN A 195 -1.52 -5.78 1.34
C ASN A 195 -1.73 -6.27 -0.09
N TYR A 196 -0.84 -5.95 -1.03
CA TYR A 196 -1.04 -6.31 -2.42
C TYR A 196 0.21 -6.91 -3.08
N SER A 197 -0.01 -7.88 -3.96
CA SER A 197 1.01 -8.45 -4.85
C SER A 197 1.28 -7.52 -6.03
N ASP A 198 2.39 -7.74 -6.73
CA ASP A 198 2.80 -6.93 -7.88
C ASP A 198 1.72 -6.91 -8.97
N LEU A 199 1.11 -8.08 -9.26
CA LEU A 199 0.01 -8.18 -10.21
C LEU A 199 -1.23 -7.38 -9.76
N GLN A 200 -1.59 -7.46 -8.47
CA GLN A 200 -2.71 -6.67 -7.93
C GLN A 200 -2.44 -5.17 -8.04
N ILE A 201 -1.21 -4.73 -7.75
CA ILE A 201 -0.78 -3.32 -7.90
C ILE A 201 -0.90 -2.89 -9.37
N ILE A 202 -0.43 -3.71 -10.31
CA ILE A 202 -0.56 -3.45 -11.74
C ILE A 202 -2.03 -3.35 -12.16
N MET A 203 -2.89 -4.27 -11.70
CA MET A 203 -4.32 -4.24 -12.00
C MET A 203 -5.01 -2.98 -11.46
N MET A 204 -4.67 -2.56 -10.24
CA MET A 204 -5.16 -1.32 -9.64
C MET A 204 -4.70 -0.09 -10.45
N GLY A 205 -3.43 -0.01 -10.81
CA GLY A 205 -2.91 1.08 -11.64
C GLY A 205 -3.55 1.11 -13.04
N ASN A 206 -3.85 -0.05 -13.63
CA ASN A 206 -4.53 -0.14 -14.92
C ASN A 206 -5.99 0.37 -14.88
N VAL A 207 -6.66 0.27 -13.74
CA VAL A 207 -7.98 0.92 -13.55
C VAL A 207 -7.85 2.44 -13.67
N ILE A 208 -6.85 3.03 -13.03
CA ILE A 208 -6.57 4.47 -13.13
C ILE A 208 -6.13 4.86 -14.56
N LYS A 209 -5.34 4.03 -15.22
CA LYS A 209 -4.97 4.23 -16.64
C LYS A 209 -6.21 4.30 -17.54
N ARG A 210 -7.19 3.40 -17.35
CA ARG A 210 -8.45 3.41 -18.11
C ARG A 210 -9.33 4.61 -17.76
N LEU A 211 -9.35 5.02 -16.48
CA LEU A 211 -10.04 6.25 -16.08
C LEU A 211 -9.45 7.47 -16.80
N ARG A 212 -8.12 7.62 -16.80
CA ARG A 212 -7.42 8.70 -17.49
C ARG A 212 -7.78 8.74 -18.98
N ALA A 213 -7.66 7.59 -19.66
CA ALA A 213 -8.03 7.49 -21.07
C ALA A 213 -9.48 7.95 -21.34
N ARG A 214 -10.44 7.55 -20.49
CA ARG A 214 -11.86 7.97 -20.64
C ARG A 214 -12.08 9.47 -20.48
N LEU A 215 -11.31 10.11 -19.62
CA LEU A 215 -11.38 11.56 -19.44
C LEU A 215 -10.77 12.29 -20.63
N GLU A 216 -9.77 11.70 -21.26
CA GLU A 216 -9.06 12.23 -22.44
C GLU A 216 -9.77 11.95 -23.78
N TYR A 217 -10.84 11.14 -23.82
CA TYR A 217 -11.57 10.88 -25.08
C TYR A 217 -12.13 12.16 -25.71
N ASP A 218 -12.15 12.27 -27.04
CA ASP A 218 -12.72 13.46 -27.70
C ASP A 218 -14.24 13.48 -27.63
N ALA A 219 -14.88 12.30 -27.71
CA ALA A 219 -16.33 12.12 -27.62
C ALA A 219 -16.68 10.79 -26.95
N VAL A 220 -17.82 10.76 -26.25
CA VAL A 220 -18.44 9.53 -25.75
C VAL A 220 -19.90 9.60 -26.16
N ASN A 221 -20.38 8.57 -26.85
CA ASN A 221 -21.75 8.56 -27.37
C ASN A 221 -22.53 7.38 -26.78
N ILE A 222 -23.83 7.60 -26.56
CA ILE A 222 -24.79 6.52 -26.32
C ILE A 222 -25.38 6.12 -27.66
N THR A 223 -25.24 4.85 -28.03
CA THR A 223 -25.81 4.29 -29.26
C THR A 223 -27.05 3.46 -28.94
N GLY A 224 -28.19 3.80 -29.52
CA GLY A 224 -29.44 3.05 -29.41
C GLY A 224 -29.61 2.09 -30.59
N TYR A 225 -29.92 0.83 -30.30
CA TYR A 225 -30.22 -0.19 -31.31
C TYR A 225 -31.66 -0.68 -31.16
N LYS A 226 -32.34 -0.88 -32.29
CA LYS A 226 -33.63 -1.56 -32.35
C LYS A 226 -33.54 -2.65 -33.41
N GLU A 227 -33.80 -3.90 -33.02
CA GLU A 227 -33.71 -5.08 -33.90
C GLU A 227 -32.34 -5.22 -34.61
N GLY A 228 -31.26 -4.84 -33.92
CA GLY A 228 -29.90 -4.91 -34.46
C GLY A 228 -29.53 -3.75 -35.41
N VAL A 229 -30.47 -2.86 -35.73
CA VAL A 229 -30.22 -1.65 -36.53
C VAL A 229 -29.92 -0.47 -35.61
N LEU A 230 -28.84 0.26 -35.90
CA LEU A 230 -28.50 1.51 -35.23
C LEU A 230 -29.58 2.55 -35.52
N GLN A 231 -30.27 3.01 -34.47
CA GLN A 231 -31.35 4.00 -34.58
C GLN A 231 -30.84 5.41 -34.33
N GLU A 232 -30.05 5.59 -33.27
CA GLU A 232 -29.63 6.91 -32.80
C GLU A 232 -28.25 6.86 -32.14
N THR A 233 -27.55 7.98 -32.20
CA THR A 233 -26.29 8.20 -31.50
C THR A 233 -26.35 9.57 -30.83
N ILE A 234 -26.38 9.58 -29.50
CA ILE A 234 -26.47 10.80 -28.69
C ILE A 234 -25.08 11.07 -28.11
N PRO A 235 -24.41 12.18 -28.47
CA PRO A 235 -23.15 12.55 -27.86
C PRO A 235 -23.40 13.00 -26.42
N LEU A 236 -22.55 12.57 -25.49
CA LEU A 236 -22.61 12.97 -24.10
C LEU A 236 -21.93 14.32 -23.89
N ASP A 237 -22.59 15.17 -23.11
CA ASP A 237 -22.00 16.43 -22.68
C ASP A 237 -20.78 16.19 -21.78
N PRO A 238 -19.83 17.14 -21.68
CA PRO A 238 -18.61 16.99 -20.88
C PRO A 238 -18.87 16.57 -19.42
N MET A 239 -19.94 17.08 -18.80
CA MET A 239 -20.34 16.66 -17.44
C MET A 239 -20.89 15.23 -17.40
N GLU A 240 -21.64 14.80 -18.41
CA GLU A 240 -22.13 13.43 -18.52
C GLU A 240 -21.00 12.44 -18.79
N ARG A 241 -20.04 12.83 -19.63
CA ARG A 241 -18.79 12.09 -19.85
C ARG A 241 -18.01 11.87 -18.57
N PHE A 242 -17.87 12.92 -17.75
CA PHE A 242 -17.25 12.79 -16.44
C PHE A 242 -18.04 11.84 -15.53
N ARG A 243 -19.36 12.02 -15.39
CA ARG A 243 -20.21 11.11 -14.60
C ARG A 243 -20.11 9.66 -15.08
N PHE A 244 -20.06 9.45 -16.39
CA PHE A 244 -19.84 8.14 -17.00
C PHE A 244 -18.49 7.56 -16.61
N ALA A 245 -17.39 8.31 -16.73
CA ALA A 245 -16.06 7.86 -16.36
C ALA A 245 -15.98 7.46 -14.87
N ILE A 246 -16.61 8.24 -13.99
CA ILE A 246 -16.72 7.95 -12.55
C ILE A 246 -17.55 6.69 -12.28
N LYS A 247 -18.69 6.52 -12.96
CA LYS A 247 -19.55 5.33 -12.84
C LYS A 247 -18.82 4.08 -13.33
N ALA A 248 -18.09 4.19 -14.43
CA ALA A 248 -17.25 3.14 -14.97
C ALA A 248 -16.13 2.76 -13.98
N LEU A 249 -15.45 3.74 -13.39
CA LEU A 249 -14.43 3.50 -12.35
C LEU A 249 -15.00 2.70 -11.17
N ARG A 250 -16.16 3.11 -10.63
CA ARG A 250 -16.80 2.39 -9.52
C ARG A 250 -17.13 0.94 -9.89
N LYS A 251 -17.63 0.72 -11.11
CA LYS A 251 -17.88 -0.63 -11.63
C LYS A 251 -16.58 -1.44 -11.72
N GLU A 252 -15.49 -0.84 -12.18
CA GLU A 252 -14.19 -1.50 -12.26
C GLU A 252 -13.60 -1.82 -10.89
N MET A 253 -13.72 -0.92 -9.91
CA MET A 253 -13.31 -1.18 -8.52
C MET A 253 -14.11 -2.33 -7.91
N SER A 254 -15.43 -2.36 -8.13
CA SER A 254 -16.27 -3.50 -7.71
C SER A 254 -15.89 -4.79 -8.45
N THR A 255 -15.47 -4.70 -9.72
CA THR A 255 -14.99 -5.86 -10.48
C THR A 255 -13.64 -6.37 -9.95
N LEU A 256 -12.74 -5.47 -9.51
CA LEU A 256 -11.49 -5.87 -8.86
C LEU A 256 -11.76 -6.66 -7.58
N GLN A 257 -12.74 -6.25 -6.78
CA GLN A 257 -13.15 -6.96 -5.56
C GLN A 257 -13.63 -8.39 -5.82
N LEU A 258 -14.37 -8.58 -6.92
CA LEU A 258 -14.91 -9.88 -7.33
C LEU A 258 -13.87 -10.76 -8.03
N ASN A 259 -12.72 -10.21 -8.40
CA ASN A 259 -11.68 -10.94 -9.09
C ASN A 259 -10.97 -11.90 -8.12
N THR A 260 -10.76 -13.15 -8.56
CA THR A 260 -10.06 -14.19 -7.80
C THR A 260 -8.66 -13.76 -7.38
N TYR A 261 -7.98 -12.90 -8.15
CA TYR A 261 -6.68 -12.38 -7.78
C TYR A 261 -6.71 -11.57 -6.47
N PHE A 262 -7.82 -10.91 -6.12
CA PHE A 262 -7.94 -10.10 -4.91
C PHE A 262 -8.43 -10.87 -3.69
N ASN A 263 -8.91 -12.11 -3.85
CA ASN A 263 -9.37 -12.97 -2.75
C ASN A 263 -10.33 -12.24 -1.77
N GLY A 264 -11.26 -11.45 -2.30
CA GLY A 264 -12.23 -10.69 -1.49
C GLY A 264 -11.68 -9.41 -0.84
N ARG A 265 -10.42 -9.03 -1.12
CA ARG A 265 -9.89 -7.72 -0.71
C ARG A 265 -10.54 -6.60 -1.51
N SER A 266 -10.91 -5.54 -0.82
CA SER A 266 -11.53 -4.35 -1.41
C SER A 266 -10.54 -3.19 -1.48
N PRO A 267 -9.81 -3.02 -2.59
CA PRO A 267 -8.94 -1.87 -2.74
C PRO A 267 -9.75 -0.58 -2.70
N ASP A 268 -9.30 0.34 -1.86
CA ASP A 268 -9.88 1.67 -1.76
C ASP A 268 -9.32 2.59 -2.86
N TYR A 269 -9.92 3.77 -3.00
CA TYR A 269 -9.45 4.73 -4.01
C TYR A 269 -7.99 5.16 -3.78
N ILE A 270 -7.59 5.29 -2.52
CA ILE A 270 -6.22 5.66 -2.15
C ILE A 270 -5.25 4.58 -2.65
N ASP A 271 -5.55 3.31 -2.43
CA ASP A 271 -4.74 2.17 -2.85
C ASP A 271 -4.56 2.20 -4.38
N LEU A 272 -5.62 2.52 -5.13
CA LEU A 272 -5.56 2.70 -6.59
C LEU A 272 -4.64 3.86 -7.00
N MET A 273 -4.73 4.99 -6.31
CA MET A 273 -3.90 6.17 -6.59
C MET A 273 -2.42 5.89 -6.32
N VAL A 274 -2.09 5.31 -5.16
CA VAL A 274 -0.71 4.92 -4.84
C VAL A 274 -0.21 3.87 -5.83
N ALA A 275 -1.03 2.88 -6.20
CA ALA A 275 -0.66 1.91 -7.22
C ALA A 275 -0.36 2.56 -8.57
N SER A 276 -1.17 3.54 -9.00
CA SER A 276 -0.96 4.25 -10.26
C SER A 276 0.33 5.07 -10.27
N TYR A 277 0.73 5.63 -9.12
CA TYR A 277 2.04 6.24 -8.95
C TYR A 277 3.17 5.21 -9.02
N GLU A 278 3.02 4.07 -8.32
CA GLU A 278 4.02 3.01 -8.36
C GLU A 278 4.23 2.40 -9.74
N ILE A 279 3.28 2.51 -10.66
CA ILE A 279 3.45 2.08 -12.06
C ILE A 279 3.66 3.24 -13.04
N GLY A 280 3.95 4.44 -12.54
CA GLY A 280 4.31 5.61 -13.35
C GLY A 280 3.18 6.17 -14.23
N ILE A 281 1.92 5.86 -13.93
CA ILE A 281 0.74 6.39 -14.64
C ILE A 281 0.44 7.81 -14.21
N ILE A 282 0.63 8.10 -12.92
CA ILE A 282 0.44 9.42 -12.32
C ILE A 282 1.78 9.88 -11.73
N PRO A 283 2.32 11.04 -12.14
CA PRO A 283 3.52 11.62 -11.55
C PRO A 283 3.25 12.10 -10.12
N ALA A 284 4.31 12.26 -9.34
CA ALA A 284 4.21 12.61 -7.92
C ALA A 284 3.50 13.96 -7.70
N SER A 285 3.79 14.94 -8.56
CA SER A 285 3.16 16.28 -8.59
C SER A 285 1.64 16.24 -8.80
N GLU A 286 1.14 15.34 -9.64
CA GLU A 286 -0.29 15.15 -9.86
C GLU A 286 -0.93 14.38 -8.71
N LEU A 287 -0.20 13.44 -8.08
CA LEU A 287 -0.73 12.56 -7.06
C LEU A 287 -1.22 13.33 -5.83
N ASP A 288 -0.47 14.31 -5.34
CA ASP A 288 -0.86 15.12 -4.18
C ASP A 288 -2.14 15.94 -4.45
N THR A 289 -2.29 16.39 -5.70
CA THR A 289 -3.49 17.12 -6.14
C THR A 289 -4.70 16.19 -6.22
N VAL A 290 -4.55 15.02 -6.83
CA VAL A 290 -5.64 14.05 -7.02
C VAL A 290 -6.02 13.37 -5.71
N ALA A 291 -5.07 13.17 -4.82
CA ALA A 291 -5.26 12.72 -3.45
C ALA A 291 -6.21 13.60 -2.64
N SER A 292 -6.08 14.92 -2.78
CA SER A 292 -6.97 15.88 -2.11
C SER A 292 -8.44 15.75 -2.56
N LEU A 293 -8.66 15.10 -3.71
CA LEU A 293 -9.99 14.87 -4.28
C LEU A 293 -10.73 13.70 -3.62
N GLU A 294 -10.13 12.96 -2.66
CA GLU A 294 -10.77 11.87 -1.91
C GLU A 294 -12.18 12.24 -1.39
N GLU A 295 -12.40 13.50 -1.02
CA GLU A 295 -13.68 14.01 -0.53
C GLU A 295 -14.80 14.04 -1.59
N ILE A 296 -14.46 14.10 -2.88
CA ILE A 296 -15.43 14.05 -3.99
C ILE A 296 -16.02 12.65 -4.15
N TRP A 297 -15.26 11.64 -3.73
CA TRP A 297 -15.63 10.23 -3.83
C TRP A 297 -16.49 9.75 -2.67
N ASN A 298 -16.57 10.52 -1.59
CA ASN A 298 -17.42 10.23 -0.45
C ASN A 298 -18.92 10.37 -0.85
N PRO A 299 -19.72 9.29 -0.85
CA PRO A 299 -21.13 9.35 -1.22
C PRO A 299 -21.97 10.19 -0.24
N LYS A 300 -21.44 10.50 0.95
CA LYS A 300 -22.14 11.26 2.00
C LYS A 300 -22.03 12.78 1.86
N LYS A 301 -21.18 13.31 0.98
CA LYS A 301 -21.05 14.77 0.76
C LYS A 301 -22.00 15.27 -0.35
N THR A 302 -22.56 16.47 -0.18
CA THR A 302 -23.47 17.06 -1.17
C THR A 302 -22.70 17.55 -2.41
N PHE A 303 -23.39 17.70 -3.54
CA PHE A 303 -22.78 18.15 -4.80
C PHE A 303 -22.05 19.50 -4.66
N TRP A 304 -22.58 20.43 -3.87
CA TRP A 304 -22.00 21.76 -3.66
C TRP A 304 -20.76 21.73 -2.78
N ASP A 305 -20.71 20.87 -1.77
CA ASP A 305 -19.50 20.66 -0.98
C ASP A 305 -18.36 20.15 -1.88
N LYS A 306 -18.70 19.23 -2.80
CA LYS A 306 -17.76 18.70 -3.78
C LYS A 306 -17.30 19.79 -4.75
N ALA A 307 -18.23 20.56 -5.32
CA ALA A 307 -17.93 21.65 -6.25
C ALA A 307 -17.12 22.79 -5.62
N GLY A 308 -17.36 23.12 -4.35
CA GLY A 308 -16.59 24.15 -3.63
C GLY A 308 -15.14 23.75 -3.38
N ILE A 309 -14.88 22.46 -3.14
CA ILE A 309 -13.52 21.91 -3.07
C ILE A 309 -12.86 21.98 -4.46
N TRP A 310 -13.58 21.62 -5.53
CA TRP A 310 -13.10 21.74 -6.91
C TRP A 310 -12.67 23.17 -7.27
N ILE A 311 -13.51 24.16 -6.99
CA ILE A 311 -13.19 25.56 -7.28
C ILE A 311 -11.95 26.00 -6.49
N LYS A 312 -11.81 25.62 -5.21
CA LYS A 312 -10.64 25.99 -4.41
C LYS A 312 -9.35 25.30 -4.85
N THR A 313 -9.41 24.01 -5.22
CA THR A 313 -8.23 23.21 -5.61
C THR A 313 -7.76 23.54 -7.03
N PHE A 314 -8.66 23.95 -7.93
CA PHE A 314 -8.32 24.22 -9.33
C PHE A 314 -8.33 25.70 -9.72
N ALA A 315 -8.88 26.63 -8.92
CA ALA A 315 -8.73 28.07 -9.17
C ALA A 315 -7.27 28.53 -9.10
N SER A 316 -6.43 27.83 -8.34
CA SER A 316 -4.97 28.05 -8.28
C SER A 316 -4.21 27.51 -9.50
N ILE A 317 -4.80 26.57 -10.26
CA ILE A 317 -4.22 25.99 -11.49
C ILE A 317 -4.77 26.70 -12.75
N ALA A 318 -5.99 27.23 -12.67
CA ALA A 318 -6.63 27.98 -13.75
C ALA A 318 -5.96 29.32 -14.10
N THR A 319 -5.03 29.83 -13.26
CA THR A 319 -4.24 31.04 -13.55
C THR A 319 -3.08 30.78 -14.52
N ILE A 320 -2.79 29.53 -14.86
CA ILE A 320 -1.74 29.17 -15.80
C ILE A 320 -2.39 28.72 -17.11
N ALA A 321 -2.61 29.67 -18.00
CA ALA A 321 -3.00 29.44 -19.38
C ALA A 321 -1.89 28.63 -20.09
N ILE A 322 -2.11 27.34 -20.37
CA ILE A 322 -1.16 26.53 -21.15
C ILE A 322 -1.91 25.74 -22.24
N PRO A 323 -1.49 25.84 -23.53
CA PRO A 323 -2.01 25.06 -24.66
C PRO A 323 -1.60 23.56 -24.59
N PRO A 324 -2.02 22.71 -25.56
CA PRO A 324 -1.72 21.26 -25.60
C PRO A 324 -0.23 20.89 -25.42
N PRO A 325 0.11 19.66 -24.96
CA PRO A 325 -0.69 18.42 -25.00
C PRO A 325 -1.09 17.92 -23.60
N TRP A 326 -2.40 17.91 -23.33
CA TRP A 326 -2.97 18.07 -21.98
C TRP A 326 -2.92 16.82 -21.08
N GLY A 327 -2.53 17.03 -19.82
CA GLY A 327 -2.62 16.04 -18.74
C GLY A 327 -4.04 15.88 -18.16
N PHE A 328 -4.17 15.00 -17.16
CA PHE A 328 -5.42 14.61 -16.49
C PHE A 328 -6.18 15.79 -15.84
N ILE A 329 -5.44 16.80 -15.38
CA ILE A 329 -5.97 17.91 -14.58
C ILE A 329 -6.77 18.94 -15.42
N PRO A 330 -6.26 19.48 -16.53
CA PRO A 330 -6.99 20.49 -17.31
C PRO A 330 -8.31 20.00 -17.93
N ALA A 331 -8.38 18.74 -18.37
CA ALA A 331 -9.62 18.15 -18.91
C ALA A 331 -10.75 18.16 -17.85
N LEU A 332 -10.40 17.97 -16.59
CA LEU A 332 -11.34 18.01 -15.48
C LEU A 332 -11.79 19.44 -15.14
N VAL A 333 -10.92 20.44 -15.30
CA VAL A 333 -11.25 21.86 -15.09
C VAL A 333 -12.24 22.36 -16.14
N ILE A 334 -12.05 21.99 -17.41
CA ILE A 334 -12.93 22.38 -18.52
C ILE A 334 -14.38 21.89 -18.27
N VAL A 335 -14.54 20.63 -17.85
CA VAL A 335 -15.85 20.04 -17.52
C VAL A 335 -16.59 20.81 -16.42
N VAL A 336 -15.87 21.34 -15.43
CA VAL A 336 -16.47 22.13 -14.34
C VAL A 336 -16.86 23.53 -14.81
N ILE A 337 -16.04 24.16 -15.65
CA ILE A 337 -16.36 25.47 -16.25
C ILE A 337 -17.62 25.34 -17.11
N GLU A 338 -17.72 24.32 -17.96
CA GLU A 338 -18.90 24.10 -18.79
C GLU A 338 -20.16 23.81 -17.95
N ALA A 339 -20.05 23.06 -16.85
CA ALA A 339 -21.19 22.80 -15.97
C ALA A 339 -21.66 24.02 -15.17
N THR A 340 -20.78 24.99 -14.93
CA THR A 340 -21.13 26.26 -14.28
C THR A 340 -21.62 27.32 -15.27
N VAL A 341 -21.12 27.29 -16.51
CA VAL A 341 -21.54 28.20 -17.59
C VAL A 341 -22.84 27.74 -18.27
N GLY A 342 -23.10 26.44 -18.41
CA GLY A 342 -24.31 25.88 -19.03
C GLY A 342 -25.60 26.34 -18.33
N LYS A 343 -25.56 26.52 -17.00
CA LYS A 343 -26.71 27.06 -16.24
C LYS A 343 -26.99 28.55 -16.44
N LYS A 344 -26.03 29.32 -16.97
CA LYS A 344 -26.26 30.74 -17.31
C LYS A 344 -26.94 30.91 -18.68
N LYS A 345 -26.99 29.86 -19.51
CA LYS A 345 -27.65 29.91 -20.83
C LYS A 345 -29.13 29.51 -20.81
N ASP A 346 -29.59 28.75 -19.81
CA ASP A 346 -30.99 28.29 -19.73
C ASP A 346 -31.96 29.24 -19.00
N THR A 347 -31.63 30.53 -18.86
CA THR A 347 -32.52 31.53 -18.23
C THR A 347 -33.02 32.62 -19.18
N ASN A 348 -32.93 32.40 -20.49
CA ASN A 348 -33.62 33.22 -21.47
C ASN A 348 -33.83 32.41 -22.75
N VAL A 349 -35.03 31.87 -22.96
CA VAL A 349 -35.89 32.14 -24.12
C VAL A 349 -37.28 31.55 -23.80
N ASN A 350 -38.29 32.43 -23.74
CA ASN A 350 -39.68 32.06 -23.94
C ASN A 350 -39.82 31.60 -25.41
N ASP A 351 -39.90 30.30 -25.67
CA ASP A 351 -40.32 29.78 -26.97
C ASP A 351 -41.48 28.80 -26.76
N PRO A 352 -42.73 29.18 -27.10
CA PRO A 352 -43.90 28.34 -26.95
C PRO A 352 -44.10 27.41 -28.15
N SER A 353 -43.04 26.74 -28.62
CA SER A 353 -43.11 25.81 -29.75
C SER A 353 -42.51 24.43 -29.45
N VAL A 354 -42.96 23.80 -28.35
CA VAL A 354 -42.79 22.35 -28.16
C VAL A 354 -44.09 21.74 -27.63
N LEU A 355 -45.05 21.60 -28.54
CA LEU A 355 -45.99 20.48 -28.54
C LEU A 355 -45.74 19.77 -29.86
N PHE A 356 -45.00 18.66 -29.82
CA PHE A 356 -45.22 17.36 -30.48
C PHE A 356 -43.99 16.48 -30.30
#